data_AF-A0A9D1C7J0-F1
#
_entry.id   AF-A0A9D1C7J0-F1
#
_cell.length_a   1.000
_cell.length_b   1.000
_cell.length_c   1.000
_cell.angle_alpha   90.00
_cell.angle_beta   90.00
_cell.angle_gamma   90.00
#
_symmetry.space_group_name_H-M   'P 1'
#
loop_
_entity.id
_entity.type
_entity.pdbx_description
1 polymer ?
#
loop_
_entity_poly.entity_id
_entity_poly.type
_entity_poly.pdbx_seq_one_letter_code
_entity_poly.pdbx_strand_id
1 'polypeptide(L)'
;MSTEVMQVELELLHEINLAVKDGDFDHSAYPMSVGVDPRNGKMLVEKFICWDACPDVGMVFLLYGSVETEEACAATMVGSPLISPEPIPGQYWGCRPIIDWLKLPARTP
;
A
#
# COMPACT_ATOMS: atom_id res chain seq x y z
N MET A 1 15.00 1.98 5.50
CA MET A 1 14.25 0.76 5.78
C MET A 1 14.75 -0.38 4.92
N SER A 2 15.12 -1.53 5.47
CA SER A 2 15.58 -2.66 4.64
C SER A 2 14.40 -3.37 3.97
N THR A 3 14.69 -4.26 3.02
CA THR A 3 13.69 -5.12 2.36
C THR A 3 12.94 -5.98 3.36
N GLU A 4 13.63 -6.53 4.36
CA GLU A 4 13.03 -7.37 5.41
C GLU A 4 12.05 -6.55 6.26
N VAL A 5 12.41 -5.33 6.64
CA VAL A 5 11.53 -4.46 7.43
C VAL A 5 10.28 -4.06 6.61
N MET A 6 10.45 -3.75 5.32
CA MET A 6 9.30 -3.50 4.44
C MET A 6 8.40 -4.72 4.29
N GLN A 7 8.94 -5.94 4.27
CA GLN A 7 8.14 -7.15 4.19
C GLN A 7 7.33 -7.36 5.47
N VAL A 8 7.95 -7.21 6.65
CA VAL A 8 7.25 -7.28 7.93
C VAL A 8 6.14 -6.24 8.00
N GLU A 9 6.38 -5.03 7.49
CA GLU A 9 5.37 -3.97 7.44
C GLU A 9 4.19 -4.36 6.54
N LEU A 10 4.45 -4.91 5.35
CA LEU A 10 3.37 -5.38 4.47
C LEU A 10 2.57 -6.54 5.09
N GLU A 11 3.20 -7.43 5.83
CA GLU A 11 2.53 -8.52 6.56
C GLU A 11 1.64 -7.96 7.68
N LEU A 12 2.13 -6.97 8.45
CA LEU A 12 1.34 -6.26 9.45
C LEU A 12 0.11 -5.57 8.85
N LEU A 13 0.31 -4.83 7.76
CA LEU A 13 -0.80 -4.17 7.06
C LEU A 13 -1.80 -5.16 6.47
N HIS A 14 -1.34 -6.35 6.06
CA HIS A 14 -2.25 -7.41 5.61
C HIS A 14 -3.18 -7.87 6.74
N GLU A 15 -2.65 -8.11 7.94
CA GLU A 15 -3.44 -8.49 9.10
C GLU A 15 -4.41 -7.37 9.51
N ILE A 16 -3.97 -6.11 9.49
CA ILE A 16 -4.85 -4.95 9.71
C ILE A 16 -6.01 -4.96 8.72
N ASN A 17 -5.71 -5.15 7.42
CA ASN A 17 -6.72 -5.19 6.36
C ASN A 17 -7.76 -6.30 6.52
N LEU A 18 -7.42 -7.43 7.15
CA LEU A 18 -8.38 -8.49 7.45
C LEU A 18 -9.42 -8.05 8.49
N ALA A 19 -9.07 -7.11 9.37
CA ALA A 19 -9.90 -6.61 10.46
C ALA A 19 -10.62 -5.29 10.16
N VAL A 20 -10.24 -4.54 9.11
CA VAL A 20 -10.87 -3.24 8.75
C VAL A 20 -12.39 -3.34 8.60
N LYS A 21 -12.89 -4.45 8.05
CA LYS A 21 -14.32 -4.72 7.84
C LYS A 21 -15.12 -4.88 9.15
N ASP A 22 -14.44 -5.13 10.28
CA ASP A 22 -15.08 -5.47 11.55
C ASP A 22 -15.36 -4.22 12.43
N GLY A 23 -15.14 -3.01 11.90
CA GLY A 23 -15.61 -1.74 12.48
C GLY A 23 -14.80 -1.19 13.66
N ASP A 24 -13.87 -1.97 14.22
CA ASP A 24 -12.98 -1.53 15.33
C ASP A 24 -11.69 -0.83 14.84
N PHE A 25 -11.64 -0.48 13.55
CA PHE A 25 -10.48 0.15 12.92
C PHE A 25 -10.58 1.68 12.92
N ASP A 26 -9.65 2.35 13.60
CA ASP A 26 -9.52 3.82 13.57
C ASP A 26 -8.69 4.30 12.38
N HIS A 27 -9.37 4.65 11.30
CA HIS A 27 -8.74 5.19 10.09
C HIS A 27 -8.12 6.58 10.28
N SER A 28 -8.46 7.32 11.35
CA SER A 28 -7.90 8.66 11.61
C SER A 28 -6.43 8.63 12.02
N ALA A 29 -5.92 7.44 12.40
CA ALA A 29 -4.50 7.22 12.68
C ALA A 29 -3.61 7.28 11.42
N TYR A 30 -4.20 7.38 10.22
CA TYR A 30 -3.51 7.38 8.93
C TYR A 30 -3.65 8.72 8.20
N PRO A 31 -2.63 9.19 7.44
CA PRO A 31 -1.41 8.47 7.09
C PRO A 31 -0.32 8.51 8.17
N MET A 32 0.48 7.43 8.23
CA MET A 32 1.65 7.33 9.11
C MET A 32 2.93 7.19 8.30
N SER A 33 4.02 7.84 8.71
CA SER A 33 5.34 7.65 8.09
C SER A 33 6.08 6.49 8.75
N VAL A 34 6.58 5.55 7.96
CA VAL A 34 7.33 4.37 8.47
C VAL A 34 8.84 4.50 8.30
N GLY A 35 9.29 5.43 7.45
CA GLY A 35 10.70 5.72 7.22
C GLY A 35 11.05 5.87 5.74
N VAL A 36 12.35 5.93 5.45
CA VAL A 36 12.88 6.13 4.08
C VAL A 36 13.37 4.80 3.51
N ASP A 37 12.96 4.47 2.29
CA ASP A 37 13.51 3.34 1.54
C ASP A 37 14.90 3.70 0.96
N PRO A 38 15.98 3.00 1.33
CA PRO A 38 17.33 3.28 0.84
C PRO A 38 17.50 2.92 -0.64
N ARG A 39 16.60 2.14 -1.24
CA ARG A 39 16.68 1.74 -2.66
C ARG A 39 16.38 2.89 -3.61
N ASN A 40 15.54 3.84 -3.19
CA ASN A 40 15.08 4.96 -4.01
C ASN A 40 15.07 6.32 -3.29
N GLY A 41 15.40 6.36 -1.99
CA GLY A 41 15.41 7.57 -1.17
C GLY A 41 14.02 8.15 -0.85
N LYS A 42 12.93 7.45 -1.18
CA LYS A 42 11.56 7.91 -0.95
C LYS A 42 11.09 7.56 0.45
N MET A 43 10.30 8.46 1.04
CA MET A 43 9.56 8.17 2.26
C MET A 43 8.48 7.14 1.97
N LEU A 44 8.32 6.18 2.85
CA LEU A 44 7.22 5.23 2.86
C LEU A 44 6.17 5.69 3.87
N VAL A 45 4.91 5.58 3.47
CA VAL A 45 3.74 5.97 4.24
C VAL A 45 2.70 4.86 4.24
N GLU A 46 2.17 4.55 5.40
CA GLU A 46 0.93 3.78 5.52
C GLU A 46 -0.22 4.73 5.26
N LYS A 47 -1.12 4.37 4.34
CA LYS A 47 -2.27 5.18 3.98
C LYS A 47 -3.51 4.33 3.94
N PHE A 48 -4.52 4.72 4.70
CA PHE A 48 -5.86 4.18 4.55
C PHE A 48 -6.50 4.74 3.28
N ILE A 49 -6.95 3.84 2.40
CA ILE A 49 -7.70 4.16 1.19
C ILE A 49 -8.99 3.36 1.27
N CYS A 50 -10.11 4.07 1.19
CA CYS A 50 -11.41 3.45 0.99
C CYS A 50 -12.02 3.97 -0.31
N TRP A 51 -12.71 3.07 -1.02
CA TRP A 51 -13.44 3.39 -2.25
C TRP A 51 -14.86 3.86 -1.90
N ASP A 52 -15.82 3.69 -2.81
CA ASP A 52 -17.19 4.20 -2.65
C ASP A 52 -17.92 3.72 -1.39
N ALA A 53 -17.52 2.59 -0.80
CA ALA A 53 -18.13 2.00 0.39
C ALA A 53 -17.15 1.90 1.58
N CYS A 54 -16.86 3.03 2.23
CA CYS A 54 -16.09 3.06 3.48
C CYS A 54 -16.98 2.71 4.70
N PRO A 55 -16.51 1.97 5.72
CA PRO A 55 -15.23 1.24 5.81
C PRO A 55 -15.26 -0.18 5.21
N ASP A 56 -16.40 -0.63 4.69
CA ASP A 56 -16.62 -2.02 4.24
C ASP A 56 -15.58 -2.54 3.22
N VAL A 57 -15.11 -1.66 2.33
CA VAL A 57 -14.07 -1.99 1.34
C VAL A 57 -12.75 -1.23 1.57
N GLY A 58 -12.57 -0.59 2.72
CA GLY A 58 -11.34 0.15 3.02
C GLY A 58 -10.13 -0.77 3.22
N MET A 59 -8.94 -0.30 2.83
CA MET A 59 -7.67 -0.99 3.09
C MET A 59 -6.55 0.01 3.36
N VAL A 60 -5.62 -0.37 4.23
CA VAL A 60 -4.35 0.30 4.47
C VAL A 60 -3.30 -0.23 3.51
N PHE A 61 -2.59 0.68 2.84
CA PHE A 61 -1.50 0.36 1.93
C PHE A 61 -0.21 1.04 2.38
N LEU A 62 0.90 0.33 2.23
CA LEU A 62 2.23 0.93 2.24
C LEU A 62 2.51 1.55 0.87
N LEU A 63 2.79 2.85 0.82
CA LEU A 63 3.00 3.62 -0.41
C LEU A 63 4.24 4.51 -0.31
N TYR A 64 4.83 4.88 -1.44
CA TYR A 64 5.83 5.96 -1.48
C TYR A 64 5.12 7.32 -1.36
N GLY A 65 5.60 8.14 -0.43
CA GLY A 65 5.14 9.52 -0.23
C GLY A 65 5.51 10.44 -1.39
N SER A 66 4.66 11.43 -1.64
CA SER A 66 4.82 12.43 -2.70
C SER A 66 5.02 11.83 -4.11
N VAL A 67 4.36 10.71 -4.40
CA VAL A 67 4.25 10.13 -5.73
C VAL A 67 2.78 10.24 -6.17
N GLU A 68 2.50 11.22 -7.02
CA GLU A 68 1.12 11.64 -7.36
C GLU A 68 0.68 11.22 -8.77
N THR A 69 1.60 10.66 -9.58
CA THR A 69 1.27 10.19 -10.93
C THR A 69 1.80 8.79 -11.18
N GLU A 70 1.18 8.10 -12.14
CA GLU A 70 1.60 6.77 -12.59
C GLU A 70 3.02 6.82 -13.18
N GLU A 71 3.37 7.86 -13.93
CA GLU A 71 4.70 8.03 -14.51
C GLU A 71 5.77 8.22 -13.43
N ALA A 72 5.47 9.00 -12.39
CA ALA A 72 6.36 9.17 -11.25
C ALA A 72 6.54 7.87 -10.46
N CYS A 73 5.50 7.02 -10.43
CA CYS A 73 5.58 5.69 -9.86
C CYS A 73 6.45 4.76 -10.72
N ALA A 74 6.26 4.74 -12.03
CA ALA A 74 7.08 3.95 -12.94
C ALA A 74 8.56 4.37 -12.92
N ALA A 75 8.84 5.67 -12.74
CA ALA A 75 10.20 6.18 -12.55
C ALA A 75 10.82 5.74 -11.22
N THR A 76 10.00 5.37 -10.24
CA THR A 76 10.45 4.73 -9.01
C THR A 76 10.71 3.26 -9.33
N MET A 77 11.97 2.89 -9.64
CA MET A 77 12.39 1.53 -10.09
C MET A 77 11.99 0.35 -9.17
N VAL A 78 11.30 0.61 -8.06
CA VAL A 78 10.89 -0.33 -7.00
C VAL A 78 9.41 -0.13 -6.60
N GLY A 79 8.60 0.46 -7.48
CA GLY A 79 7.20 0.75 -7.23
C GLY A 79 6.26 0.16 -8.28
N SER A 80 5.00 -0.09 -7.89
CA SER A 80 3.90 -0.47 -8.78
C SER A 80 2.73 0.50 -8.56
N PRO A 81 2.02 0.90 -9.62
CA PRO A 81 0.87 1.80 -9.47
C PRO A 81 -0.28 1.08 -8.75
N LEU A 82 -0.88 1.78 -7.79
CA LEU A 82 -2.16 1.40 -7.19
C LEU A 82 -3.26 2.21 -7.89
N ILE A 83 -4.20 1.49 -8.50
CA ILE A 83 -5.31 2.06 -9.27
C ILE A 83 -6.62 1.55 -8.67
N SER A 84 -7.66 2.38 -8.67
CA SER A 84 -8.97 1.96 -8.17
C SER A 84 -9.58 0.84 -9.03
N PRO A 85 -10.31 -0.09 -8.39
CA PRO A 85 -11.11 -1.09 -9.08
C PRO A 85 -12.40 -0.46 -9.64
N GLU A 86 -13.14 -1.25 -10.41
CA GLU A 86 -14.52 -0.92 -10.79
C GLU A 86 -15.40 -0.65 -9.54
N PRO A 87 -16.31 0.35 -9.57
CA PRO A 87 -16.77 1.16 -10.70
C PRO A 87 -16.02 2.49 -10.90
N ILE A 88 -14.90 2.71 -10.20
CA ILE A 88 -14.03 3.89 -10.36
C ILE A 88 -12.77 3.50 -11.15
N PRO A 89 -12.84 2.84 -12.31
CA PRO A 89 -11.64 2.31 -12.95
C PRO A 89 -10.70 3.44 -13.35
N GLY A 90 -9.40 3.24 -13.11
CA GLY A 90 -8.35 4.07 -13.70
C GLY A 90 -7.91 5.28 -12.89
N GLN A 91 -8.47 5.55 -11.70
CA GLN A 91 -7.92 6.60 -10.84
C GLN A 91 -6.66 6.09 -10.12
N TYR A 92 -5.56 6.83 -10.26
CA TYR A 92 -4.31 6.57 -9.55
C TYR A 92 -4.41 6.99 -8.08
N TRP A 93 -3.99 6.11 -7.17
CA TRP A 93 -4.07 6.32 -5.72
C TRP A 93 -2.72 6.38 -5.00
N GLY A 94 -1.67 5.88 -5.64
CA GLY A 94 -0.31 5.94 -5.12
C GLY A 94 0.60 4.85 -5.69
N CYS A 95 1.83 4.85 -5.22
CA CYS A 95 2.87 3.92 -5.68
C CYS A 95 3.20 2.95 -4.55
N ARG A 96 2.80 1.68 -4.67
CA ARG A 96 3.14 0.65 -3.68
C ARG A 96 4.55 0.14 -3.91
N PRO A 97 5.34 -0.17 -2.86
CA PRO A 97 6.62 -0.83 -3.04
C PRO A 97 6.42 -2.22 -3.65
N ILE A 98 7.30 -2.59 -4.57
CA ILE A 98 7.45 -3.97 -5.01
C ILE A 98 8.53 -4.60 -4.13
N ILE A 99 8.12 -5.62 -3.39
CA ILE A 99 9.02 -6.53 -2.68
C ILE A 99 8.86 -7.89 -3.38
N ASP A 100 9.90 -8.71 -3.38
CA ASP A 100 9.93 -10.06 -3.96
C ASP A 100 8.89 -11.05 -3.35
N TRP A 101 7.85 -10.55 -2.68
CA TRP A 101 6.63 -11.27 -2.28
C TRP A 101 5.97 -11.99 -3.47
N LEU A 102 6.00 -11.41 -4.68
CA LEU A 102 5.39 -12.04 -5.87
C LEU A 102 6.14 -13.28 -6.38
N LYS A 103 7.29 -13.64 -5.79
CA LYS A 103 7.90 -14.98 -5.96
C LYS A 103 7.47 -15.98 -4.89
N LEU A 104 6.42 -15.70 -4.13
CA LEU A 104 5.76 -16.75 -3.37
C LEU A 104 5.14 -17.76 -4.36
N PRO A 105 5.44 -19.07 -4.24
CA PRO A 105 4.73 -20.08 -5.02
C PRO A 105 3.22 -19.89 -4.80
N ALA A 106 2.44 -20.00 -5.87
CA ALA A 106 1.00 -19.83 -5.83
C ALA A 106 0.41 -20.60 -4.64
N ARG A 107 -0.39 -19.93 -3.80
CA ARG A 107 -1.18 -20.60 -2.77
C ARG A 107 -1.99 -21.67 -3.48
N THR A 108 -1.69 -22.93 -3.16
CA THR A 108 -2.46 -24.08 -3.66
C THR A 108 -3.88 -23.93 -3.10
N PRO A 109 -4.93 -24.14 -3.93
CA PRO A 109 -6.32 -23.81 -3.61
C PRO A 109 -6.85 -24.49 -2.34
#